data_AF-F1YMK0-F1
#
_entry.id   AF-F1YMK0-F1
#
_cell.length_a   1.000
_cell.length_b   1.000
_cell.length_c   1.000
_cell.angle_alpha   90.00
_cell.angle_beta   90.00
_cell.angle_gamma   90.00
#
_symmetry.space_group_name_H-M   'P 1'
#
loop_
_entity.id
_entity.type
_entity.pdbx_description
1 polymer ?
#
loop_
_entity_poly.entity_id
_entity_poly.type
_entity_poly.pdbx_seq_one_letter_code
_entity_poly.pdbx_strand_id
1 'polypeptide(L)'
;MVENAYHRSVAGSSAAHRVVVGDSAGGTLALLLTRHLRERDMEQPSGVVLLSPWIDLATDDPMSRVIDPVDPELGVTGLRQAGRWFAGTRDLDDPEVSPAFGALDGSAPVVVFVGDRDILLPDARRIKRLGDAAGVEVDLYEYSGMFHNWIMQPIPEGRRAIDQLLTFIDIHQRRTIS
;
A
#
# COMPACT_ATOMS: atom_id res chain seq x y z
N MET A 1 18.09 0.37 -3.60
CA MET A 1 17.72 1.29 -4.72
C MET A 1 16.61 2.25 -4.31
N VAL A 2 15.51 1.74 -3.71
CA VAL A 2 14.38 2.56 -3.22
C VAL A 2 14.77 3.53 -2.10
N GLU A 3 15.54 3.08 -1.09
CA GLU A 3 16.02 3.96 -0.01
C GLU A 3 16.85 5.15 -0.55
N ASN A 4 17.81 4.90 -1.43
CA ASN A 4 18.62 5.97 -2.04
C ASN A 4 17.76 6.95 -2.84
N ALA A 5 16.69 6.48 -3.50
CA ALA A 5 15.74 7.35 -4.17
C ALA A 5 14.94 8.18 -3.18
N TYR A 6 14.45 7.58 -2.09
CA TYR A 6 13.78 8.28 -1.00
C TYR A 6 14.64 9.41 -0.44
N HIS A 7 15.86 9.12 0.01
CA HIS A 7 16.77 10.12 0.60
C HIS A 7 17.06 11.29 -0.34
N ARG A 8 17.21 11.03 -1.65
CA ARG A 8 17.41 12.10 -2.64
C ARG A 8 16.15 12.94 -2.85
N SER A 9 14.98 12.30 -2.93
CA SER A 9 13.72 13.00 -3.19
C SER A 9 13.24 13.84 -2.01
N VAL A 10 13.66 13.52 -0.79
CA VAL A 10 13.23 14.22 0.44
C VAL A 10 14.34 15.05 1.08
N ALA A 11 15.46 15.23 0.39
CA ALA A 11 16.55 16.06 0.87
C ALA A 11 16.06 17.49 1.10
N GLY A 12 16.17 17.99 2.34
CA GLY A 12 15.76 19.34 2.71
C GLY A 12 14.28 19.51 3.12
N SER A 13 13.46 18.47 3.08
CA SER A 13 12.13 18.47 3.74
C SER A 13 12.22 17.82 5.13
N SER A 14 11.37 18.19 6.08
CA SER A 14 11.26 17.45 7.35
C SER A 14 10.36 16.23 7.18
N ALA A 15 10.52 15.20 8.02
CA ALA A 15 9.68 14.00 7.99
C ALA A 15 8.17 14.31 8.10
N ALA A 16 7.81 15.31 8.89
CA ALA A 16 6.45 15.84 9.03
C ALA A 16 5.79 16.24 7.70
N HIS A 17 6.58 16.64 6.70
CA HIS A 17 6.10 17.09 5.38
C HIS A 17 6.29 16.04 4.28
N ARG A 18 6.57 14.79 4.63
CA ARG A 18 6.77 13.69 3.66
C ARG A 18 5.60 12.73 3.72
N VAL A 19 5.02 12.43 2.55
CA VAL A 19 4.04 11.35 2.39
C VAL A 19 4.60 10.38 1.36
N VAL A 20 4.54 9.09 1.65
CA VAL A 20 4.92 8.04 0.69
C VAL A 20 3.64 7.54 0.04
N VAL A 21 3.62 7.53 -1.29
CA VAL A 21 2.48 7.02 -2.07
C VAL A 21 2.95 5.86 -2.92
N GLY A 22 2.19 4.77 -2.94
CA GLY A 22 2.47 3.61 -3.77
C GLY A 22 1.18 2.95 -4.26
N ASP A 23 1.12 2.65 -5.55
CA ASP A 23 0.03 1.90 -6.17
C ASP A 23 0.46 0.47 -6.50
N SER A 24 -0.44 -0.51 -6.41
CA SER A 24 -0.15 -1.89 -6.84
C SER A 24 1.16 -2.44 -6.22
N ALA A 25 2.13 -2.87 -7.04
CA ALA A 25 3.47 -3.27 -6.60
C ALA A 25 4.26 -2.16 -5.88
N GLY A 26 3.99 -0.89 -6.21
CA GLY A 26 4.49 0.27 -5.48
C GLY A 26 3.98 0.31 -4.03
N GLY A 27 2.82 -0.27 -3.74
CA GLY A 27 2.33 -0.47 -2.38
C GLY A 27 3.23 -1.40 -1.56
N THR A 28 3.73 -2.49 -2.16
CA THR A 28 4.78 -3.32 -1.54
C THR A 28 6.02 -2.48 -1.25
N LEU A 29 6.52 -1.72 -2.22
CA LEU A 29 7.73 -0.91 -2.04
C LEU A 29 7.57 0.18 -0.97
N ALA A 30 6.38 0.80 -0.89
CA ALA A 30 6.06 1.79 0.13
C ALA A 30 6.11 1.19 1.55
N LEU A 31 5.50 0.02 1.74
CA LEU A 31 5.53 -0.66 3.04
C LEU A 31 6.94 -1.14 3.41
N LEU A 32 7.68 -1.73 2.47
CA LEU A 32 9.07 -2.13 2.68
C LEU A 32 9.96 -0.93 3.04
N LEU A 33 9.75 0.22 2.41
CA LEU A 33 10.46 1.45 2.77
C LEU A 33 10.18 1.86 4.23
N THR A 34 8.91 1.91 4.65
CA THR A 34 8.58 2.30 6.04
C THR A 34 9.17 1.36 7.07
N ARG A 35 9.13 0.05 6.80
CA ARG A 35 9.77 -0.97 7.62
C ARG A 35 11.28 -0.76 7.71
N HIS A 36 11.93 -0.51 6.58
CA HIS A 36 13.37 -0.31 6.52
C HIS A 36 13.82 0.95 7.27
N LEU A 37 13.03 2.05 7.19
CA LEU A 37 13.25 3.26 7.97
C LEU A 37 13.15 2.98 9.47
N ARG A 38 12.13 2.21 9.89
CA ARG A 38 11.94 1.81 11.29
C ARG A 38 13.11 0.97 11.81
N GLU A 39 13.54 -0.05 11.05
CA GLU A 39 14.65 -0.93 11.44
C GLU A 39 16.00 -0.20 11.58
N ARG A 40 16.08 1.05 11.11
CA ARG A 40 17.26 1.92 11.19
C ARG A 40 17.06 3.11 12.12
N ASP A 41 15.99 3.10 12.93
CA ASP A 41 15.62 4.20 13.83
C ASP A 41 15.54 5.56 13.11
N MET A 42 15.08 5.55 11.86
CA MET A 42 14.90 6.76 11.05
C MET A 42 13.48 7.31 11.17
N GLU A 43 13.34 8.62 11.00
CA GLU A 43 12.04 9.28 11.00
C GLU A 43 11.12 8.72 9.90
N GLN A 44 9.91 8.34 10.30
CA GLN A 44 8.85 7.91 9.41
C GLN A 44 8.26 9.10 8.62
N PRO A 45 7.72 8.90 7.41
CA PRO A 45 6.88 9.91 6.77
C PRO A 45 5.66 10.24 7.65
N SER A 46 5.01 11.38 7.42
CA SER A 46 3.77 11.71 8.15
C SER A 46 2.58 10.83 7.76
N GLY A 47 2.64 10.15 6.61
CA GLY A 47 1.66 9.13 6.24
C GLY A 47 2.08 8.30 5.03
N VAL A 48 1.40 7.16 4.86
CA VAL A 48 1.53 6.27 3.72
C VAL A 48 0.19 6.16 3.00
N VAL A 49 0.18 6.37 1.69
CA VAL A 49 -1.00 6.24 0.84
C VAL A 49 -0.80 5.03 -0.07
N LEU A 50 -1.75 4.09 0.00
CA LEU A 50 -1.72 2.85 -0.76
C LEU A 50 -2.92 2.77 -1.70
N LEU A 51 -2.65 2.63 -3.00
CA LEU A 51 -3.67 2.59 -4.04
C LEU A 51 -3.71 1.19 -4.63
N SER A 52 -4.78 0.43 -4.41
CA SER A 52 -4.91 -0.95 -4.88
C SER A 52 -3.66 -1.80 -4.58
N PRO A 53 -3.17 -1.83 -3.31
CA PRO A 53 -1.84 -2.35 -3.02
C PRO A 53 -1.74 -3.86 -3.19
N TRP A 54 -0.67 -4.31 -3.82
CA TRP A 54 -0.29 -5.72 -3.87
C TRP A 54 0.79 -5.95 -2.82
N ILE A 55 0.51 -6.75 -1.79
CA ILE A 55 1.40 -7.01 -0.65
C ILE A 55 1.62 -8.50 -0.34
N ASP A 56 0.82 -9.38 -0.94
CA ASP A 56 1.05 -10.83 -0.96
C ASP A 56 1.43 -11.26 -2.38
N LEU A 57 2.73 -11.41 -2.63
CA LEU A 57 3.24 -11.72 -3.98
C LEU A 57 2.93 -13.16 -4.42
N ALA A 58 2.42 -14.01 -3.54
CA ALA A 58 1.87 -15.31 -3.92
C ALA A 58 0.45 -15.20 -4.51
N THR A 59 -0.28 -14.11 -4.22
CA THR A 59 -1.67 -13.89 -4.66
C THR A 59 -2.51 -15.16 -4.48
N ASP A 60 -2.44 -15.73 -3.27
CA ASP A 60 -2.99 -17.04 -2.96
C ASP A 60 -4.29 -17.00 -2.16
N ASP A 61 -4.70 -15.82 -1.69
CA ASP A 61 -5.99 -15.62 -1.05
C ASP A 61 -7.13 -16.15 -1.97
N PRO A 62 -8.01 -17.04 -1.48
CA PRO A 62 -9.10 -17.60 -2.26
C PRO A 62 -10.03 -16.54 -2.86
N MET A 63 -10.21 -15.40 -2.19
CA MET A 63 -11.05 -14.32 -2.68
C MET A 63 -10.50 -13.69 -3.97
N SER A 64 -9.17 -13.62 -4.14
CA SER A 64 -8.57 -13.15 -5.39
C SER A 64 -9.03 -14.01 -6.58
N ARG A 65 -9.16 -15.34 -6.40
CA ARG A 65 -9.66 -16.24 -7.45
C ARG A 65 -11.16 -16.09 -7.72
N VAL A 66 -11.94 -15.67 -6.73
CA VAL A 66 -13.37 -15.38 -6.89
C VAL A 66 -13.57 -14.08 -7.68
N ILE A 67 -12.70 -13.09 -7.47
CA ILE A 67 -12.75 -11.79 -8.15
C ILE A 67 -12.10 -11.85 -9.55
N ASP A 68 -11.12 -12.73 -9.77
CA ASP A 68 -10.37 -12.89 -11.03
C ASP A 68 -11.23 -12.83 -12.32
N PRO A 69 -12.42 -13.45 -12.41
CA PRO A 69 -13.23 -13.39 -13.63
C PRO A 69 -13.90 -12.03 -13.90
N VAL A 70 -13.96 -11.14 -12.90
CA VAL A 70 -14.62 -9.81 -13.00
C VAL A 70 -13.65 -8.64 -12.87
N ASP A 71 -12.38 -8.89 -12.57
CA ASP A 71 -11.32 -7.89 -12.64
C ASP A 71 -10.97 -7.63 -14.12
N PRO A 72 -11.16 -6.39 -14.63
CA PRO A 72 -10.92 -6.07 -16.03
C PRO A 72 -9.45 -5.80 -16.36
N GLU A 73 -8.56 -5.68 -15.36
CA GLU A 73 -7.20 -5.19 -15.54
C GLU A 73 -6.15 -6.22 -15.14
N LEU A 74 -6.33 -6.89 -14.00
CA LEU A 74 -5.38 -7.86 -13.49
C LEU A 74 -5.82 -9.31 -13.71
N GLY A 75 -4.89 -10.23 -13.47
CA GLY A 75 -5.18 -11.65 -13.44
C GLY A 75 -4.26 -12.38 -12.46
N VAL A 76 -4.83 -13.28 -11.65
CA VAL A 76 -4.12 -14.04 -10.61
C VAL A 76 -2.93 -14.82 -11.18
N THR A 77 -3.09 -15.40 -12.37
CA THR A 77 -2.00 -16.14 -13.03
C THR A 77 -0.82 -15.23 -13.38
N GLY A 78 -1.10 -14.03 -13.88
CA GLY A 78 -0.08 -13.03 -14.22
C GLY A 78 0.65 -12.52 -12.98
N LEU A 79 -0.09 -12.11 -11.95
CA LEU A 79 0.51 -11.64 -10.69
C LEU A 79 1.38 -12.71 -10.03
N ARG A 80 0.93 -13.96 -9.98
CA ARG A 80 1.75 -15.07 -9.46
C ARG A 80 3.08 -15.23 -10.18
N GLN A 81 3.07 -15.05 -11.50
CA GLN A 81 4.31 -15.10 -12.27
C GLN A 81 5.21 -13.90 -12.00
N ALA A 82 4.64 -12.70 -11.93
CA ALA A 82 5.35 -11.49 -11.56
C ALA A 82 5.95 -11.59 -10.15
N GLY A 83 5.22 -12.16 -9.19
CA GLY A 83 5.67 -12.35 -7.81
C GLY A 83 6.87 -13.28 -7.74
N ARG A 84 6.83 -14.41 -8.46
CA ARG A 84 7.99 -15.32 -8.59
C ARG A 84 9.21 -14.63 -9.22
N TRP A 85 9.02 -13.80 -10.25
CA TRP A 85 10.12 -13.06 -10.85
C TRP A 85 10.72 -12.04 -9.89
N PHE A 86 9.89 -11.32 -9.14
CA PHE A 86 10.33 -10.36 -8.15
C PHE A 86 11.07 -11.02 -6.99
N ALA A 87 10.54 -12.12 -6.46
CA ALA A 87 11.14 -12.87 -5.35
C ALA A 87 12.50 -13.49 -5.72
N GLY A 88 12.69 -13.85 -7.00
CA GLY A 88 13.90 -14.51 -7.47
C GLY A 88 14.07 -15.88 -6.81
N THR A 89 15.02 -15.99 -5.88
CA THR A 89 15.27 -17.22 -5.10
C THR A 89 14.71 -17.17 -3.69
N ARG A 90 14.10 -16.06 -3.27
CA ARG A 90 13.49 -15.92 -1.95
C ARG A 90 12.11 -16.54 -1.94
N ASP A 91 11.67 -16.95 -0.76
CA ASP A 91 10.32 -17.45 -0.54
C ASP A 91 9.29 -16.31 -0.68
N LEU A 92 8.09 -16.63 -1.17
CA LEU A 92 7.03 -15.63 -1.37
C LEU A 92 6.36 -15.19 -0.08
N ASP A 93 6.51 -15.95 1.01
CA ASP A 93 6.07 -15.58 2.35
C ASP A 93 7.15 -14.83 3.15
N ASP A 94 8.32 -14.58 2.55
CA ASP A 94 9.36 -13.74 3.14
C ASP A 94 8.82 -12.30 3.32
N PRO A 95 8.79 -11.74 4.54
CA PRO A 95 8.26 -10.40 4.79
C PRO A 95 8.98 -9.26 4.07
N GLU A 96 10.18 -9.49 3.53
CA GLU A 96 10.90 -8.53 2.67
C GLU A 96 10.53 -8.63 1.19
N VAL A 97 9.79 -9.68 0.82
CA VAL A 97 9.21 -9.89 -0.51
C VAL A 97 7.74 -9.52 -0.47
N SER A 98 7.01 -10.05 0.50
CA SER A 98 5.58 -9.86 0.71
C SER A 98 5.32 -9.24 2.08
N PRO A 99 5.09 -7.90 2.16
CA PRO A 99 4.77 -7.22 3.40
C PRO A 99 3.55 -7.78 4.15
N ALA A 100 2.69 -8.54 3.45
CA ALA A 100 1.59 -9.30 4.03
C ALA A 100 1.97 -10.21 5.21
N PHE A 101 3.22 -10.66 5.28
CA PHE A 101 3.73 -11.53 6.35
C PHE A 101 4.60 -10.78 7.38
N GLY A 102 4.72 -9.45 7.24
CA GLY A 102 5.37 -8.58 8.22
C GLY A 102 4.37 -7.92 9.18
N ALA A 103 4.91 -7.19 10.16
CA ALA A 103 4.13 -6.34 11.06
C ALA A 103 4.26 -4.86 10.65
N LEU A 104 3.21 -4.07 10.92
CA LEU A 104 3.16 -2.63 10.64
C LEU A 104 3.55 -1.77 11.84
N ASP A 105 3.99 -2.36 12.96
CA ASP A 105 4.32 -1.64 14.19
C ASP A 105 5.39 -0.56 13.93
N GLY A 106 5.21 0.63 14.52
CA GLY A 106 6.12 1.76 14.31
C GLY A 106 6.09 2.35 12.88
N SER A 107 5.18 1.91 12.01
CA SER A 107 4.90 2.59 10.74
C SER A 107 4.10 3.87 10.95
N ALA A 108 4.17 4.77 9.96
CA ALA A 108 3.29 5.93 9.91
C ALA A 108 1.81 5.51 9.71
N PRO A 109 0.84 6.40 10.00
CA PRO A 109 -0.54 6.20 9.61
C PRO A 109 -0.67 5.85 8.12
N VAL A 110 -1.60 4.96 7.79
CA VAL A 110 -1.81 4.45 6.44
C VAL A 110 -3.22 4.74 5.97
N VAL A 111 -3.38 5.14 4.72
CA VAL A 111 -4.67 5.11 4.03
C VAL A 111 -4.61 4.18 2.83
N VAL A 112 -5.65 3.37 2.66
CA VAL A 112 -5.75 2.37 1.60
C VAL A 112 -7.02 2.60 0.79
N PHE A 113 -6.90 2.63 -0.52
CA PHE A 113 -8.03 2.70 -1.45
C PHE A 113 -8.04 1.46 -2.32
N VAL A 114 -9.18 0.78 -2.41
CA VAL A 114 -9.31 -0.44 -3.22
C VAL A 114 -10.73 -0.58 -3.77
N GLY A 115 -10.86 -1.20 -4.92
CA GLY A 115 -12.15 -1.54 -5.51
C GLY A 115 -12.61 -2.96 -5.15
N ASP A 116 -13.92 -3.21 -5.14
CA ASP A 116 -14.45 -4.57 -4.89
C ASP A 116 -14.33 -5.53 -6.08
N ARG A 117 -13.94 -5.02 -7.27
CA ARG A 117 -13.60 -5.81 -8.47
C ARG A 117 -12.10 -5.90 -8.71
N ASP A 118 -11.28 -5.56 -7.72
CA ASP A 118 -9.83 -5.72 -7.77
C ASP A 118 -9.44 -7.03 -7.08
N ILE A 119 -8.67 -7.89 -7.74
CA ILE A 119 -8.15 -9.13 -7.16
C ILE A 119 -7.26 -8.90 -5.92
N LEU A 120 -6.80 -7.67 -5.69
CA LEU A 120 -6.01 -7.23 -4.53
C LEU A 120 -6.86 -6.69 -3.37
N LEU A 121 -8.19 -6.76 -3.43
CA LEU A 121 -9.06 -6.48 -2.28
C LEU A 121 -8.64 -7.24 -1.00
N PRO A 122 -8.24 -8.53 -1.03
CA PRO A 122 -7.81 -9.24 0.17
C PRO A 122 -6.56 -8.63 0.81
N ASP A 123 -5.64 -8.13 -0.02
CA ASP A 123 -4.40 -7.48 0.39
C ASP A 123 -4.69 -6.17 1.12
N ALA A 124 -5.58 -5.33 0.57
CA ALA A 124 -6.05 -4.11 1.22
C ALA A 124 -6.71 -4.38 2.58
N ARG A 125 -7.57 -5.40 2.67
CA ARG A 125 -8.17 -5.85 3.93
C ARG A 125 -7.15 -6.42 4.90
N ARG A 126 -6.08 -7.04 4.41
CA ARG A 126 -4.98 -7.56 5.22
C ARG A 126 -4.17 -6.43 5.85
N ILE A 127 -3.89 -5.35 5.12
CA ILE A 127 -3.24 -4.16 5.66
C ILE A 127 -4.01 -3.60 6.85
N LYS A 128 -5.35 -3.49 6.74
CA LYS A 128 -6.20 -3.05 7.86
C LYS A 128 -6.03 -3.95 9.09
N ARG A 129 -6.10 -5.27 8.91
CA ARG A 129 -5.90 -6.25 10.00
C ARG A 129 -4.50 -6.15 10.63
N LEU A 130 -3.46 -5.96 9.82
CA LEU A 130 -2.08 -5.78 10.31
C LEU A 130 -1.94 -4.49 11.11
N GLY A 131 -2.57 -3.40 10.66
CA GLY A 131 -2.61 -2.13 11.38
C GLY A 131 -3.31 -2.24 12.72
N ASP A 132 -4.50 -2.85 12.76
CA ASP A 132 -5.26 -3.08 13.99
C ASP A 132 -4.46 -3.91 15.01
N ALA A 133 -3.76 -4.95 14.55
CA ALA A 133 -2.91 -5.79 15.40
C ALA A 133 -1.67 -5.05 15.93
N ALA A 134 -1.15 -4.07 15.18
CA ALA A 134 0.04 -3.32 15.51
C ALA A 134 -0.24 -1.98 16.23
N GLY A 135 -1.51 -1.59 16.39
CA GLY A 135 -1.89 -0.28 16.91
C GLY A 135 -1.58 0.88 15.96
N VAL A 136 -1.49 0.62 14.65
CA VAL A 136 -1.28 1.64 13.62
C VAL A 136 -2.62 2.07 13.03
N GLU A 137 -2.82 3.39 12.91
CA GLU A 137 -3.99 3.99 12.27
C GLU A 137 -4.00 3.61 10.80
N VAL A 138 -5.00 2.80 10.40
CA VAL A 138 -5.24 2.42 9.01
C VAL A 138 -6.67 2.75 8.62
N ASP A 139 -6.81 3.69 7.70
CA ASP A 139 -8.06 4.03 7.02
C ASP A 139 -8.19 3.19 5.75
N LEU A 140 -9.24 2.39 5.65
CA LEU A 140 -9.52 1.56 4.47
C LEU A 140 -10.80 2.04 3.79
N TYR A 141 -10.66 2.41 2.52
CA TYR A 141 -11.75 2.81 1.64
C TYR A 141 -11.97 1.76 0.55
N GLU A 142 -13.01 0.94 0.72
CA GLU A 142 -13.48 -0.01 -0.29
C GLU A 142 -14.57 0.62 -1.16
N TYR A 143 -14.37 0.60 -2.47
CA TYR A 143 -15.28 1.22 -3.44
C TYR A 143 -15.98 0.18 -4.31
N SER A 144 -17.32 0.24 -4.33
CA SER A 144 -18.09 -0.74 -5.08
C SER A 144 -18.06 -0.49 -6.59
N GLY A 145 -17.93 -1.57 -7.36
CA GLY A 145 -17.84 -1.57 -8.81
C GLY A 145 -16.49 -1.12 -9.36
N MET A 146 -15.55 -0.72 -8.51
CA MET A 146 -14.24 -0.23 -8.91
C MET A 146 -13.26 -1.37 -9.13
N PHE A 147 -12.39 -1.21 -10.12
CA PHE A 147 -11.38 -2.17 -10.57
C PHE A 147 -9.98 -1.73 -10.13
N HIS A 148 -8.93 -2.49 -10.47
CA HIS A 148 -7.56 -2.11 -10.12
C HIS A 148 -7.21 -0.66 -10.48
N ASN A 149 -6.55 0.07 -9.58
CA ASN A 149 -6.02 1.42 -9.84
C ASN A 149 -7.02 2.47 -10.36
N TRP A 150 -8.32 2.24 -10.17
CA TRP A 150 -9.43 3.11 -10.56
C TRP A 150 -9.31 4.57 -10.10
N ILE A 151 -8.64 4.83 -8.98
CA ILE A 151 -8.43 6.19 -8.43
C ILE A 151 -7.70 7.12 -9.40
N MET A 152 -6.86 6.57 -10.28
CA MET A 152 -6.12 7.33 -11.29
C MET A 152 -6.94 7.67 -12.53
N GLN A 153 -8.17 7.14 -12.62
CA GLN A 153 -9.04 7.36 -13.76
C GLN A 153 -9.86 8.65 -13.60
N PRO A 154 -10.15 9.37 -14.71
CA PRO A 154 -10.92 10.62 -14.67
C PRO A 154 -12.43 10.35 -14.51
N ILE A 155 -12.82 9.65 -13.44
CA ILE A 155 -14.19 9.28 -13.09
C ILE A 155 -14.63 9.94 -11.77
N PRO A 156 -15.94 10.09 -11.51
CA PRO A 156 -16.45 10.74 -10.30
C PRO A 156 -15.94 10.11 -9.00
N GLU A 157 -15.87 8.78 -8.98
CA GLU A 157 -15.35 8.01 -7.85
C GLU A 157 -13.89 8.38 -7.59
N GLY A 158 -13.05 8.39 -8.63
CA GLY A 158 -11.62 8.69 -8.51
C GLY A 158 -11.39 10.09 -7.94
N ARG A 159 -12.17 11.07 -8.40
CA ARG A 159 -12.16 12.43 -7.82
C ARG A 159 -12.51 12.43 -6.34
N ARG A 160 -13.55 11.69 -5.93
CA ARG A 160 -13.97 11.59 -4.53
C ARG A 160 -12.86 10.97 -3.66
N ALA A 161 -12.17 9.96 -4.17
CA ALA A 161 -11.07 9.32 -3.45
C ALA A 161 -9.84 10.21 -3.33
N ILE A 162 -9.55 11.02 -4.36
CA ILE A 162 -8.52 12.06 -4.28
C ILE A 162 -8.86 13.08 -3.18
N ASP A 163 -10.11 13.51 -3.06
CA ASP A 163 -10.53 14.43 -1.99
C ASP A 163 -10.32 13.81 -0.58
N GLN A 164 -10.59 12.51 -0.42
CA GLN A 164 -10.31 11.78 0.83
C GLN A 164 -8.81 11.64 1.10
N LEU A 165 -8.01 11.33 0.08
CA LEU A 165 -6.55 11.28 0.16
C LEU A 165 -5.98 12.63 0.61
N LEU A 166 -6.43 13.73 0.02
CA LEU A 166 -5.99 15.08 0.40
C LEU A 166 -6.38 15.42 1.84
N THR A 167 -7.56 14.98 2.28
CA THR A 167 -7.99 15.14 3.68
C THR A 167 -7.07 14.38 4.64
N PHE A 168 -6.70 13.14 4.31
CA PHE A 168 -5.73 12.35 5.08
C PHE A 168 -4.38 13.07 5.18
N ILE A 169 -3.83 13.56 4.05
CA ILE A 169 -2.56 14.29 4.05
C ILE A 169 -2.61 15.52 4.96
N ASP A 170 -3.68 16.32 4.88
CA ASP A 170 -3.83 17.54 5.68
C ASP A 170 -3.87 17.24 7.19
N ILE A 171 -4.61 16.20 7.60
CA ILE A 171 -4.70 15.79 9.00
C ILE A 171 -3.32 15.41 9.55
N HIS A 172 -2.57 14.57 8.83
CA HIS A 172 -1.34 13.99 9.36
C HIS A 172 -0.12 14.91 9.25
N GLN A 173 -0.09 15.81 8.25
CA GLN A 173 0.95 16.85 8.20
C GLN A 173 0.78 17.88 9.32
N ARG A 174 -0.46 18.20 9.74
CA ARG A 174 -0.72 19.14 10.84
C ARG A 174 -0.42 18.57 12.23
N ARG A 175 -0.74 17.28 12.46
CA ARG A 175 -0.49 16.60 13.76
C ARG A 175 0.99 16.54 14.14
N THR A 176 1.90 16.61 13.16
CA THR A 176 3.34 16.50 13.40
C THR A 176 3.99 17.85 13.75
N ILE A 177 3.24 18.96 13.73
CA ILE A 177 3.74 20.33 13.99
C ILE A 177 3.44 20.79 15.44
N SER A 178 2.56 20.11 16.18
CA SER A 178 2.20 20.44 17.57
C SER A 178 3.01 19.64 18.58
#